data_AF-A0A432RE76-F1
#
_entry.id   AF-A0A432RE76-F1
#
_cell.length_a   1.000
_cell.length_b   1.000
_cell.length_c   1.000
_cell.angle_alpha   90.00
_cell.angle_beta   90.00
_cell.angle_gamma   90.00
#
_symmetry.space_group_name_H-M   'P 1'
#
loop_
_entity.id
_entity.type
_entity.pdbx_description
1 polymer ?
#
loop_
_entity_poly.entity_id
_entity_poly.type
_entity_poly.pdbx_seq_one_letter_code
_entity_poly.pdbx_strand_id
1 'polypeptide(L)' 'MYRRNKDKVRAIDILNELKLSPEYAFVAKNGEIISEDEDIFPEDEIKVVNAISGG' A
#
# COMPACT_ATOMS: atom_id res chain seq x y z
N MET A 1 -23.79 -4.85 2.71
CA MET A 1 -23.13 -4.97 4.02
C MET A 1 -21.61 -5.06 3.78
N TYR A 2 -20.85 -4.02 4.10
CA TYR A 2 -19.40 -4.14 4.32
C TYR A 2 -19.09 -3.43 5.63
N ARG A 3 -18.93 -4.21 6.68
CA ARG A 3 -18.46 -3.74 7.98
C ARG A 3 -16.94 -3.61 7.85
N ARG A 4 -16.49 -2.52 7.23
CA ARG A 4 -15.07 -2.16 7.12
C ARG A 4 -14.63 -1.80 8.54
N ASN A 5 -13.70 -2.56 9.12
CA ASN A 5 -12.98 -2.10 10.31
C ASN A 5 -12.44 -0.71 9.95
N LYS A 6 -12.86 0.32 10.68
CA LYS A 6 -12.56 1.72 10.35
C LYS A 6 -11.07 2.06 10.46
N ASP A 7 -10.28 1.15 11.04
CA ASP A 7 -8.94 1.44 11.51
C ASP A 7 -7.85 0.63 10.78
N LYS A 8 -8.20 -0.20 9.79
CA LYS A 8 -7.20 -0.89 8.96
C LYS A 8 -7.49 -0.71 7.47
N VAL A 9 -6.44 -0.48 6.71
CA VAL A 9 -6.46 -0.37 5.24
C VAL A 9 -5.54 -1.43 4.65
N ARG A 10 -5.81 -1.91 3.44
CA ARG A 10 -4.85 -2.80 2.76
C ARG A 10 -3.89 -1.99 1.92
N ALA A 11 -2.71 -2.53 1.66
CA ALA A 11 -1.74 -1.92 0.76
C ALA A 11 -2.34 -1.60 -0.62
N ILE A 12 -3.19 -2.47 -1.16
CA ILE A 12 -3.90 -2.24 -2.42
C ILE A 12 -4.84 -1.04 -2.38
N ASP A 13 -5.44 -0.75 -1.22
CA ASP A 13 -6.34 0.40 -1.07
C ASP A 13 -5.54 1.72 -1.15
N ILE A 14 -4.31 1.73 -0.61
CA ILE A 14 -3.39 2.88 -0.71
C ILE A 14 -2.95 3.10 -2.16
N LEU A 15 -2.55 2.03 -2.86
CA LEU A 15 -2.15 2.12 -4.26
C LEU A 15 -3.29 2.63 -5.15
N ASN A 16 -4.51 2.15 -4.92
CA ASN A 16 -5.70 2.58 -5.65
C ASN A 16 -6.04 4.06 -5.41
N GLU A 17 -5.96 4.54 -4.17
CA GLU A 17 -6.22 5.95 -3.83
C GLU A 17 -5.19 6.88 -4.50
N LEU A 18 -3.93 6.44 -4.57
CA LEU A 18 -2.85 7.15 -5.25
C LEU A 18 -2.85 6.95 -6.78
N LYS A 19 -3.79 6.15 -7.32
CA LYS A 19 -3.89 5.78 -8.74
C LYS A 19 -2.61 5.18 -9.30
N LEU A 20 -1.91 4.42 -8.46
CA LEU A 20 -0.70 3.70 -8.83
C LEU A 20 -1.04 2.26 -9.19
N SER A 21 -0.44 1.75 -10.25
CA SER A 21 -0.58 0.34 -10.60
C SER A 21 0.29 -0.51 -9.67
N PRO A 22 -0.24 -1.58 -9.06
CA PRO A 22 0.57 -2.52 -8.27
C PRO A 22 1.64 -3.24 -9.09
N GLU A 23 1.56 -3.21 -10.42
CA GLU A 23 2.60 -3.75 -11.31
C GLU A 23 3.89 -2.92 -11.29
N TYR A 24 3.78 -1.61 -11.00
CA TYR A 24 4.89 -0.65 -11.07
C TYR A 24 5.12 0.09 -9.76
N ALA A 25 4.29 -0.14 -8.74
CA ALA A 25 4.39 0.51 -7.45
C ALA A 25 4.33 -0.50 -6.31
N PHE A 26 5.18 -0.28 -5.32
CA PHE A 26 5.32 -1.13 -4.14
C PHE A 26 5.02 -0.32 -2.89
N VAL A 27 4.40 -0.97 -1.90
CA VAL A 27 4.22 -0.41 -0.57
C VAL A 27 5.26 -1.03 0.35
N ALA A 28 5.98 -0.18 1.08
CA ALA A 28 6.89 -0.57 2.13
C ALA A 28 6.32 -0.15 3.49
N LYS A 29 6.22 -1.11 4.41
CA LYS A 29 5.73 -0.95 5.78
C LYS A 29 6.89 -1.15 6.74
N ASN A 30 7.15 -0.16 7.58
CA ASN A 30 8.24 -0.18 8.57
C ASN A 30 9.62 -0.53 7.96
N GLY A 31 9.82 -0.18 6.68
CA GLY A 31 11.07 -0.43 5.93
C GLY A 31 11.09 -1.72 5.10
N GLU A 32 10.06 -2.57 5.15
CA GLU A 32 9.99 -3.83 4.39
C GLU A 32 8.91 -3.76 3.31
N ILE A 33 9.20 -4.29 2.11
CA ILE A 33 8.21 -4.37 1.02
C ILE A 33 7.19 -5.44 1.36
N ILE A 34 5.92 -5.07 1.31
CA ILE A 34 4.79 -5.92 1.68
C ILE A 34 3.92 -6.28 0.47
N SER A 35 3.09 -7.31 0.62
CA SER A 35 2.10 -7.69 -0.39
C SER A 35 0.92 -6.71 -0.42
N GLU A 36 0.25 -6.61 -1.57
CA GLU A 36 -0.90 -5.74 -1.78
C GLU A 36 -2.10 -6.07 -0.87
N ASP A 37 -2.21 -7.34 -0.44
CA ASP A 37 -3.28 -7.83 0.44
C ASP A 37 -2.98 -7.62 1.93
N GLU A 38 -1.78 -7.15 2.28
CA GLU A 38 -1.39 -6.98 3.69
C GLU A 38 -2.16 -5.85 4.37
N ASP A 39 -2.54 -6.08 5.63
CA ASP A 39 -3.16 -5.10 6.49
C ASP A 39 -2.13 -4.07 7.01
N ILE A 40 -2.49 -2.79 6.89
CA ILE A 40 -1.77 -1.62 7.37
C ILE A 40 -2.58 -0.95 8.47
N PHE A 41 -1.89 -0.60 9.55
CA PHE A 41 -2.46 0.06 10.72
C PHE A 41 -1.97 1.52 10.83
N PRO A 42 -2.68 2.39 11.56
CA PRO A 42 -2.33 3.81 11.69
C PRO A 42 -0.95 4.06 12.34
N GLU A 43 -0.44 3.09 13.10
CA GLU A 43 0.87 3.16 13.75
C GLU A 43 2.03 2.78 12.82
N ASP A 44 1.76 2.22 11.64
CA ASP A 44 2.79 1.79 10.70
C ASP A 44 3.37 2.97 9.90
N GLU A 45 4.69 2.99 9.71
CA GLU A 45 5.33 3.91 8.77
C GLU A 45 5.23 3.34 7.35
N ILE A 46 4.55 4.07 6.46
CA ILE A 46 4.32 3.64 5.07
C ILE A 46 5.11 4.49 4.09
N LYS A 47 5.82 3.82 3.18
CA LYS A 47 6.46 4.42 2.00
C LYS A 47 5.93 3.77 0.74
N VAL A 48 5.60 4.57 -0.26
CA VAL A 48 5.20 4.07 -1.58
C VAL A 48 6.32 4.34 -2.56
N VAL A 49 6.81 3.28 -3.21
CA VAL A 49 7.94 3.32 -4.14
C VAL A 49 7.43 3.02 -5.54
N ASN A 50 7.62 3.95 -6.47
CA ASN A 50 7.29 3.74 -7.88
C ASN A 50 8.54 3.29 -8.63
N ALA A 51 8.49 2.10 -9.22
CA ALA A 51 9.55 1.54 -10.06
C ALA A 51 9.36 1.99 -11.51
N ILE A 52 9.53 3.30 -11.76
CA ILE A 52 9.73 3.79 -13.12
C ILE A 52 11.21 3.64 -13.43
N SER A 53 11.58 2.68 -14.29
CA SER A 53 12.96 2.61 -14.79
C SER A 53 13.19 3.81 -15.70
N GLY A 54 13.98 4.78 -15.25
CA GLY A 54 14.50 5.83 -16.11
C GLY A 54 15.46 5.21 -17.12
N GLY A 55 15.00 5.06 -18.35
CA GLY A 55 15.86 4.73 -19.49
C GLY A 55 16.80 5.87 -19.84
#